data_AF-A0A948T0E1-F1
#
_entry.id   AF-A0A948T0E1-F1
#
_cell.length_a   1.000
_cell.length_b   1.000
_cell.length_c   1.000
_cell.angle_alpha   90.00
_cell.angle_beta   90.00
_cell.angle_gamma   90.00
#
_symmetry.space_group_name_H-M   'P 1'
#
loop_
_entity.id
_entity.type
_entity.pdbx_description
1 polymer ?
#
loop_
_entity_poly.entity_id
_entity_poly.type
_entity_poly.pdbx_seq_one_letter_code
_entity_poly.pdbx_strand_id
1 'polypeptide(L)'
;MFPVEFTIEASSGRARAGRASTARGEYQTPCFMPVGTRGAIRYLSADDYESVGARIVLGNTYHLMLRPGADLIADMGGLGAFAGWGGLTLTDSGGFQVFSLGPKIDDDGVTFKSTYDGEMVRFTPERAVDVQQLLGADIQMVLDVCPALPSPPDVIDLALRRTGEWAQRAREHHSRVDQSLFGIVQGGISPELREMSALHTAGLDFDGYGIGGLSVGETREEMIPALAAATAHLPENRPRYLMGVGDPASLVEAVSLGGDQFDCVLQT
;
A
#
# COMPACT_ATOMS: atom_id res chain seq x y z
N MET A 1 7.33 15.15 3.71
CA MET A 1 7.29 14.03 2.75
C MET A 1 8.49 14.15 1.84
N PHE A 2 9.15 13.04 1.52
CA PHE A 2 10.12 12.96 0.43
C PHE A 2 9.36 12.61 -0.86
N PRO A 3 9.33 13.49 -1.87
CA PRO A 3 8.64 13.18 -3.12
C PRO A 3 9.36 12.07 -3.86
N VAL A 4 8.65 10.99 -4.21
CA VAL A 4 9.22 9.97 -5.11
C VAL A 4 9.37 10.60 -6.49
N GLU A 5 10.62 10.69 -6.95
CA GLU A 5 10.92 11.08 -8.32
C GLU A 5 10.81 9.84 -9.20
N PHE A 6 9.85 9.86 -10.14
CA PHE A 6 9.63 8.74 -11.05
C PHE A 6 9.97 9.13 -12.48
N THR A 7 10.97 8.45 -13.05
CA THR A 7 11.40 8.62 -14.44
C THR A 7 10.97 7.42 -15.26
N ILE A 8 10.18 7.66 -16.30
CA ILE A 8 9.85 6.64 -17.30
C ILE A 8 10.99 6.57 -18.31
N GLU A 9 11.64 5.41 -18.41
CA GLU A 9 12.74 5.16 -19.35
C GLU A 9 12.24 4.65 -20.70
N ALA A 10 11.18 3.84 -20.68
CA ALA A 10 10.53 3.32 -21.87
C ALA A 10 9.05 3.03 -21.61
N SER A 11 8.25 3.05 -22.68
CA SER A 11 6.82 2.72 -22.63
C SER A 11 6.38 1.89 -23.83
N SER A 12 5.41 1.01 -23.62
CA SER A 12 4.72 0.27 -24.68
C SER A 12 3.23 0.22 -24.37
N GLY A 13 2.42 0.97 -25.13
CA GLY A 13 1.03 1.21 -24.74
C GLY A 13 0.97 1.92 -23.38
N ARG A 14 0.26 1.34 -22.41
CA ARG A 14 0.23 1.85 -21.03
C ARG A 14 1.32 1.26 -20.13
N ALA A 15 2.03 0.23 -20.57
CA ALA A 15 3.12 -0.35 -19.80
C ALA A 15 4.31 0.62 -19.72
N ARG A 16 4.91 0.71 -18.54
CA ARG A 16 6.01 1.62 -18.23
C ARG A 16 7.17 0.83 -17.63
N ALA A 17 8.37 1.07 -18.15
CA ALA A 17 9.61 0.70 -17.51
C ALA A 17 10.29 1.97 -17.03
N GLY A 18 10.70 2.00 -15.76
CA GLY A 18 11.18 3.24 -15.16
C GLY A 18 12.05 3.04 -13.93
N ARG A 19 12.37 4.17 -13.31
CA ARG A 19 13.11 4.25 -12.06
C ARG A 19 12.42 5.20 -11.11
N ALA A 20 12.25 4.77 -9.88
CA ALA A 20 11.73 5.57 -8.78
C ALA A 20 12.83 5.78 -7.75
N SER A 21 12.95 7.02 -7.25
CA SER A 21 13.95 7.41 -6.26
C SER A 21 13.26 7.87 -4.98
N THR A 22 13.61 7.23 -3.85
CA THR A 22 13.22 7.62 -2.49
C THR A 22 14.40 8.32 -1.79
N ALA A 23 14.20 8.76 -0.55
CA ALA A 23 15.25 9.43 0.22
C ALA A 23 16.51 8.56 0.43
N ARG A 24 16.34 7.24 0.46
CA ARG A 24 17.42 6.29 0.79
C ARG A 24 17.99 5.55 -0.41
N GLY A 25 17.29 5.55 -1.55
CA GLY A 25 17.79 4.86 -2.73
C GLY A 25 16.78 4.76 -3.85
N GLU A 26 17.17 4.03 -4.89
CA GLU A 26 16.40 3.91 -6.12
C GLU A 26 15.99 2.46 -6.39
N TYR A 27 14.91 2.30 -7.14
CA TYR A 27 14.44 1.00 -7.61
C TYR A 27 13.89 1.08 -9.03
N GLN A 28 14.00 -0.02 -9.76
CA GLN A 28 13.47 -0.15 -11.12
C GLN A 28 12.02 -0.61 -11.09
N THR A 29 11.23 -0.17 -12.05
CA THR A 29 9.85 -0.62 -12.25
C THR A 29 9.69 -1.21 -13.66
N PRO A 30 8.79 -2.21 -13.85
CA PRO A 30 7.93 -2.81 -12.84
C PRO A 30 8.70 -3.68 -11.83
N CYS A 31 8.30 -3.68 -10.56
CA CYS A 31 8.91 -4.53 -9.52
C CYS A 31 7.89 -5.28 -8.66
N PHE A 32 8.31 -6.45 -8.18
CA PHE A 32 7.58 -7.23 -7.18
C PHE A 32 8.25 -7.06 -5.81
N MET A 33 7.45 -6.80 -4.78
CA MET A 33 7.87 -6.59 -3.40
C MET A 33 7.50 -7.82 -2.58
N PRO A 34 8.49 -8.62 -2.13
CA PRO A 34 8.22 -9.71 -1.21
C PRO A 34 7.64 -9.19 0.11
N VAL A 35 6.75 -9.99 0.72
CA VAL A 35 6.05 -9.61 1.95
C VAL A 35 6.78 -10.15 3.19
N GLY A 36 7.32 -9.23 3.98
CA GLY A 36 7.90 -9.47 5.30
C GLY A 36 6.90 -9.16 6.41
N THR A 37 5.90 -10.02 6.62
CA THR A 37 4.76 -9.81 7.54
C THR A 37 5.15 -9.33 8.94
N ARG A 38 6.30 -9.75 9.47
CA ARG A 38 6.81 -9.31 10.80
C ARG A 38 8.24 -8.78 10.70
N GLY A 39 8.56 -8.11 9.60
CA GLY A 39 9.92 -7.63 9.31
C GLY A 39 10.83 -8.70 8.73
N ALA A 40 10.31 -9.88 8.41
CA ALA A 40 11.06 -10.95 7.74
C ALA A 40 10.15 -11.70 6.76
N ILE A 41 10.69 -11.98 5.56
CA ILE A 41 10.09 -12.89 4.59
C ILE A 41 10.17 -14.31 5.13
N ARG A 42 9.04 -15.04 5.07
CA ARG A 42 8.99 -16.40 5.60
C ARG A 42 10.00 -17.30 4.87
N TYR A 43 10.77 -18.07 5.64
CA TYR A 43 11.80 -19.00 5.18
C TYR A 43 13.09 -18.40 4.62
N LEU A 44 13.22 -17.06 4.56
CA LEU A 44 14.43 -16.39 4.07
C LEU A 44 15.07 -15.53 5.14
N SER A 45 16.40 -15.54 5.20
CA SER A 45 17.18 -14.55 5.93
C SER A 45 17.34 -13.27 5.11
N ALA A 46 17.62 -12.13 5.76
CA ALA A 46 17.80 -10.86 5.05
C ALA A 46 18.93 -10.92 4.00
N ASP A 47 19.96 -11.73 4.24
CA ASP A 47 21.06 -11.97 3.30
C ASP A 47 20.59 -12.62 1.99
N ASP A 48 19.47 -13.36 2.02
CA ASP A 48 18.91 -14.00 0.84
C ASP A 48 18.17 -13.00 -0.07
N TYR A 49 17.76 -11.84 0.46
CA TYR A 49 16.82 -10.93 -0.24
C TYR A 49 17.45 -10.34 -1.50
N GLU A 50 18.72 -9.94 -1.44
CA GLU A 50 19.44 -9.46 -2.62
C GLU A 50 19.61 -10.55 -3.67
N SER A 51 19.86 -11.79 -3.23
CA SER A 51 20.08 -12.95 -4.11
C SER A 51 18.84 -13.30 -4.94
N VAL A 52 17.65 -13.07 -4.39
CA VAL A 52 16.36 -13.24 -5.08
C VAL A 52 15.92 -11.99 -5.84
N GLY A 53 16.76 -10.95 -5.87
CA GLY A 53 16.51 -9.72 -6.62
C GLY A 53 15.55 -8.74 -5.93
N ALA A 54 15.26 -8.91 -4.65
CA ALA A 54 14.42 -7.97 -3.91
C ALA A 54 15.12 -6.60 -3.83
N ARG A 55 14.36 -5.54 -4.12
CA ARG A 55 14.82 -4.15 -4.00
C ARG A 55 14.05 -3.40 -2.93
N ILE A 56 12.75 -3.64 -2.88
CA ILE A 56 11.84 -3.18 -1.83
C ILE A 56 11.20 -4.40 -1.18
N VAL A 57 11.08 -4.38 0.15
CA VAL A 57 10.35 -5.40 0.93
C VAL A 57 9.18 -4.74 1.67
N LEU A 58 8.01 -5.38 1.64
CA LEU A 58 6.82 -4.89 2.33
C LEU A 58 6.83 -5.35 3.80
N GLY A 59 6.71 -4.42 4.75
CA GLY A 59 6.43 -4.70 6.16
C GLY A 59 4.95 -4.48 6.47
N ASN A 60 4.36 -5.36 7.26
CA ASN A 60 2.96 -5.20 7.65
C ASN A 60 2.80 -4.35 8.92
N THR A 61 2.18 -3.19 8.81
CA THR A 61 1.99 -2.26 9.93
C THR A 61 1.17 -2.86 11.05
N TYR A 62 0.09 -3.58 10.73
CA TYR A 62 -0.77 -4.20 11.75
C TYR A 62 0.01 -5.15 12.67
N HIS A 63 0.86 -6.01 12.10
CA HIS A 63 1.64 -6.94 12.89
C HIS A 63 2.78 -6.25 13.64
N LEU A 64 3.54 -5.38 12.97
CA LEU A 64 4.71 -4.72 13.54
C LEU A 64 4.34 -3.79 14.71
N MET A 65 3.22 -3.07 14.60
CA MET A 65 2.78 -2.15 15.66
C MET A 65 2.30 -2.86 16.93
N LEU A 66 1.79 -4.09 16.80
CA LEU A 66 1.31 -4.88 17.93
C LEU A 66 2.46 -5.71 18.53
N ARG A 67 3.30 -6.30 17.68
CA ARG A 67 4.49 -7.06 18.10
C ARG A 67 5.60 -6.95 17.05
N PRO A 68 6.80 -6.46 17.44
CA PRO A 68 7.25 -6.12 18.79
C PRO A 68 6.75 -4.75 19.31
N GLY A 69 6.13 -3.94 18.48
CA GLY A 69 5.78 -2.55 18.79
C GLY A 69 6.62 -1.57 17.96
N ALA A 70 6.00 -0.48 17.51
CA ALA A 70 6.66 0.48 16.62
C ALA A 70 7.79 1.26 17.32
N ASP A 71 7.64 1.57 18.61
CA ASP A 71 8.68 2.26 19.41
C ASP A 71 9.97 1.44 19.48
N LEU A 72 9.87 0.13 19.73
CA LEU A 72 11.04 -0.75 19.78
C LEU A 72 11.75 -0.81 18.42
N ILE A 73 10.98 -0.89 17.34
CA ILE A 73 11.55 -0.88 15.98
C ILE A 73 12.26 0.44 15.71
N ALA A 74 11.67 1.57 16.12
CA ALA A 74 12.30 2.88 16.01
C ALA A 74 13.62 2.95 16.81
N ASP A 75 13.63 2.46 18.05
CA ASP A 75 14.83 2.39 18.90
C ASP A 75 15.95 1.52 18.29
N MET A 76 15.58 0.51 17.49
CA MET A 76 16.51 -0.34 16.74
C MET A 76 16.96 0.26 15.40
N GLY A 77 16.54 1.49 15.07
CA GLY A 77 16.93 2.19 13.85
C GLY A 77 15.96 2.06 12.68
N GLY A 78 14.71 1.66 12.93
CA GLY A 78 13.67 1.49 11.92
C GLY A 78 13.60 0.07 11.35
N LEU A 79 12.61 -0.16 10.49
CA LEU A 79 12.21 -1.47 9.98
C LEU A 79 13.35 -2.18 9.23
N GLY A 80 14.07 -1.46 8.37
CA GLY A 80 15.21 -2.03 7.63
C GLY A 80 16.30 -2.54 8.58
N ALA A 81 16.72 -1.70 9.54
CA ALA A 81 17.73 -2.08 10.54
C ALA A 81 17.27 -3.22 11.45
N PHE A 82 16.01 -3.17 11.91
CA PHE A 82 15.38 -4.24 12.69
C PHE A 82 15.36 -5.58 11.94
N ALA A 83 15.08 -5.55 10.65
CA ALA A 83 15.05 -6.73 9.78
C ALA A 83 16.44 -7.22 9.35
N GLY A 84 17.50 -6.43 9.57
CA GLY A 84 18.82 -6.66 8.97
C GLY A 84 18.83 -6.44 7.45
N TRP A 85 17.86 -5.69 6.91
CA TRP A 85 17.70 -5.45 5.48
C TRP A 85 18.23 -4.07 5.07
N GLY A 86 19.23 -4.05 4.18
CA GLY A 86 19.86 -2.83 3.68
C GLY A 86 19.14 -2.16 2.51
N GLY A 87 18.28 -2.88 1.79
CA GLY A 87 17.49 -2.31 0.68
C GLY A 87 16.22 -1.60 1.14
N LEU A 88 15.40 -1.15 0.19
CA LEU A 88 14.22 -0.32 0.44
C LEU A 88 13.08 -1.09 1.15
N THR A 89 12.21 -0.36 1.80
CA THR A 89 11.05 -0.89 2.55
C THR A 89 9.79 -0.08 2.26
N LEU A 90 8.67 -0.77 2.22
CA LEU A 90 7.34 -0.18 2.16
C LEU A 90 6.51 -0.72 3.34
N THR A 91 5.73 0.12 4.01
CA THR A 91 4.73 -0.36 4.96
C THR A 91 3.33 -0.19 4.39
N ASP A 92 2.53 -1.24 4.48
CA ASP A 92 1.09 -1.10 4.25
C ASP A 92 0.44 -0.30 5.39
N SER A 93 -0.82 0.09 5.24
CA SER A 93 -1.52 0.86 6.28
C SER A 93 -1.97 -0.01 7.46
N GLY A 94 -2.00 -1.34 7.28
CA GLY A 94 -2.65 -2.29 8.18
C GLY A 94 -4.18 -2.34 8.06
N GLY A 95 -4.78 -1.53 7.18
CA GLY A 95 -6.23 -1.46 6.97
C GLY A 95 -6.82 -2.81 6.60
N PHE A 96 -6.30 -3.46 5.56
CA PHE A 96 -6.79 -4.75 5.07
C PHE A 96 -6.87 -5.82 6.17
N GLN A 97 -5.81 -5.97 6.98
CA GLN A 97 -5.78 -6.92 8.09
C GLN A 97 -6.81 -6.54 9.14
N VAL A 98 -6.93 -5.27 9.49
CA VAL A 98 -7.96 -4.81 10.43
C VAL A 98 -9.38 -5.13 9.93
N PHE A 99 -9.69 -4.93 8.65
CA PHE A 99 -11.01 -5.24 8.08
C PHE A 99 -11.34 -6.73 8.11
N SER A 100 -10.36 -7.60 7.90
CA SER A 100 -10.54 -9.05 8.01
C SER A 100 -10.94 -9.53 9.42
N LEU A 101 -10.80 -8.68 10.45
CA LEU A 101 -11.17 -8.97 11.84
C LEU A 101 -12.59 -8.53 12.21
N GLY A 102 -13.38 -8.00 11.26
CA GLY A 102 -14.73 -7.48 11.53
C GLY A 102 -14.75 -6.28 12.48
N PRO A 103 -14.02 -5.19 12.19
CA PRO A 103 -13.87 -4.06 13.09
C PRO A 103 -15.14 -3.21 13.15
N LYS A 104 -15.25 -2.36 14.19
CA LYS A 104 -16.20 -1.26 14.20
C LYS A 104 -15.58 -0.05 13.49
N ILE A 105 -16.27 0.48 12.48
CA ILE A 105 -15.81 1.60 11.67
C ILE A 105 -16.74 2.79 11.88
N ASP A 106 -16.16 3.96 12.12
CA ASP A 106 -16.83 5.26 12.13
C ASP A 106 -16.03 6.25 11.27
N ASP A 107 -16.42 7.52 11.26
CA ASP A 107 -15.76 8.52 10.40
C ASP A 107 -14.36 8.91 10.93
N ASP A 108 -14.09 8.66 12.21
CA ASP A 108 -12.80 9.00 12.82
C ASP A 108 -11.73 7.92 12.59
N GLY A 109 -12.12 6.67 12.33
CA GLY A 109 -11.21 5.53 12.20
C GLY A 109 -11.86 4.16 12.46
N VAL A 110 -11.03 3.17 12.80
CA VAL A 110 -11.44 1.79 13.08
C VAL A 110 -11.13 1.38 14.51
N THR A 111 -11.99 0.54 15.10
CA THR A 111 -11.78 -0.07 16.41
C THR A 111 -11.88 -1.58 16.28
N PHE A 112 -10.84 -2.31 16.69
CA PHE A 112 -10.76 -3.75 16.54
C PHE A 112 -10.13 -4.41 17.75
N LYS A 113 -10.26 -5.74 17.82
CA LYS A 113 -9.65 -6.56 18.87
C LYS A 113 -8.33 -7.13 18.36
N SER A 114 -7.23 -6.86 19.06
CA SER A 114 -5.91 -7.42 18.75
C SER A 114 -5.94 -8.95 18.77
N THR A 115 -5.37 -9.58 17.74
CA THR A 115 -5.28 -11.05 17.66
C THR A 115 -4.23 -11.64 18.61
N TYR A 116 -3.37 -10.81 19.21
CA TYR A 116 -2.26 -11.27 20.02
C TYR A 116 -2.60 -11.38 21.52
N ASP A 117 -3.37 -10.45 22.04
CA ASP A 117 -3.69 -10.31 23.47
C ASP A 117 -5.18 -10.03 23.73
N GLY A 118 -5.95 -9.74 22.68
CA GLY A 118 -7.37 -9.47 22.79
C GLY A 118 -7.70 -8.05 23.26
N GLU A 119 -6.72 -7.13 23.33
CA GLU A 119 -6.99 -5.74 23.68
C GLU A 119 -7.76 -5.01 22.58
N MET A 120 -8.58 -4.04 22.97
CA MET A 120 -9.28 -3.18 22.03
C MET A 120 -8.35 -2.06 21.57
N VAL A 121 -8.11 -1.98 20.27
CA VAL A 121 -7.23 -1.01 19.64
C VAL A 121 -8.05 -0.03 18.82
N ARG A 122 -7.86 1.26 19.09
CA ARG A 122 -8.38 2.36 18.25
C ARG A 122 -7.32 2.81 17.26
N PHE A 123 -7.63 2.75 15.98
CA PHE A 123 -6.68 3.07 14.91
C PHE A 123 -7.30 4.10 13.95
N THR A 124 -6.68 5.26 13.86
CA THR A 124 -7.11 6.40 13.04
C THR A 124 -6.09 6.66 11.94
N PRO A 125 -6.40 7.48 10.92
CA PRO A 125 -5.43 7.89 9.91
C PRO A 125 -4.14 8.48 10.49
N GLU A 126 -4.25 9.33 11.52
CA GLU A 126 -3.10 9.95 12.20
C GLU A 126 -2.27 8.89 12.92
N ARG A 127 -2.91 7.98 13.66
CA ARG A 127 -2.20 6.89 14.33
C ARG A 127 -1.50 5.96 13.34
N ALA A 128 -2.10 5.70 12.18
CA ALA A 128 -1.47 4.90 11.12
C ALA A 128 -0.20 5.58 10.58
N VAL A 129 -0.24 6.91 10.41
CA VAL A 129 0.93 7.70 10.02
C VAL A 129 1.98 7.73 11.13
N ASP A 130 1.59 7.94 12.39
CA ASP A 130 2.53 7.95 13.53
C ASP A 130 3.28 6.63 13.66
N VAL A 131 2.55 5.51 13.60
CA VAL A 131 3.13 4.17 13.64
C VAL A 131 4.09 3.97 12.47
N GLN A 132 3.71 4.29 11.24
CA GLN A 132 4.57 4.09 10.07
C GLN A 132 5.78 5.04 10.06
N GLN A 133 5.67 6.24 10.66
CA GLN A 133 6.80 7.13 10.88
C GLN A 133 7.81 6.54 11.89
N LEU A 134 7.34 5.84 12.93
CA LEU A 134 8.20 5.12 13.87
C LEU A 134 8.85 3.89 13.20
N LEU A 135 8.07 3.14 12.41
CA LEU A 135 8.61 2.01 11.64
C LEU A 135 9.68 2.47 10.64
N GLY A 136 9.63 3.71 10.16
CA GLY A 136 10.72 4.31 9.38
C GLY A 136 10.88 3.68 7.99
N ALA A 137 9.81 3.15 7.40
CA ALA A 137 9.85 2.64 6.03
C ALA A 137 9.97 3.76 5.00
N ASP A 138 10.57 3.49 3.84
CA ASP A 138 10.81 4.52 2.82
C ASP A 138 9.50 5.00 2.18
N ILE A 139 8.52 4.11 2.08
CA ILE A 139 7.19 4.37 1.54
C ILE A 139 6.14 3.92 2.55
N GLN A 140 5.16 4.79 2.82
CA GLN A 140 4.02 4.51 3.67
C GLN A 140 2.73 4.55 2.87
N MET A 141 1.74 3.75 3.28
CA MET A 141 0.40 3.78 2.70
C MET A 141 -0.58 4.48 3.65
N VAL A 142 -1.47 5.32 3.12
CA VAL A 142 -2.57 5.88 3.91
C VAL A 142 -3.54 4.80 4.39
N LEU A 143 -4.16 5.01 5.55
CA LEU A 143 -5.25 4.15 6.00
C LEU A 143 -6.48 4.35 5.12
N ASP A 144 -7.03 3.25 4.62
CA ASP A 144 -8.18 3.21 3.72
C ASP A 144 -9.30 2.32 4.29
N VAL A 145 -10.44 2.27 3.59
CA VAL A 145 -11.53 1.33 3.89
C VAL A 145 -11.69 0.36 2.72
N CYS A 146 -11.41 -0.92 2.96
CA CYS A 146 -11.48 -1.98 1.96
C CYS A 146 -12.70 -2.88 2.21
N PRO A 147 -13.87 -2.60 1.60
CA PRO A 147 -15.03 -3.48 1.69
C PRO A 147 -14.75 -4.82 0.97
N ALA A 148 -15.33 -5.91 1.47
CA ALA A 148 -15.29 -7.20 0.76
C ALA A 148 -16.09 -7.11 -0.54
N LEU A 149 -15.79 -7.96 -1.52
CA LEU A 149 -16.55 -8.05 -2.76
C LEU A 149 -17.21 -9.42 -2.93
N PRO A 150 -18.46 -9.48 -3.45
CA PRO A 150 -19.35 -8.35 -3.76
C PRO A 150 -19.88 -7.65 -2.48
N SER A 151 -20.22 -6.36 -2.58
CA SER A 151 -20.79 -5.57 -1.49
C SER A 151 -21.90 -4.63 -2.00
N PRO A 152 -22.89 -4.27 -1.15
CA PRO A 152 -23.91 -3.28 -1.52
C PRO A 152 -23.30 -1.94 -1.96
N PRO A 153 -23.91 -1.24 -2.94
CA PRO A 153 -23.40 0.04 -3.44
C PRO A 153 -23.22 1.11 -2.35
N ASP A 154 -24.16 1.21 -1.41
CA ASP A 154 -24.10 2.18 -0.30
C ASP A 154 -22.91 1.94 0.63
N VAL A 155 -22.49 0.68 0.80
CA VAL A 155 -21.29 0.32 1.56
C VAL A 155 -20.02 0.74 0.80
N ILE A 156 -19.99 0.56 -0.51
CA ILE A 156 -18.86 0.97 -1.36
C ILE A 156 -18.74 2.50 -1.38
N ASP A 157 -19.85 3.22 -1.54
CA ASP A 157 -19.87 4.69 -1.53
C ASP A 157 -19.39 5.25 -0.19
N LEU A 158 -19.85 4.66 0.92
CA LEU A 158 -19.41 5.06 2.26
C LEU A 158 -17.92 4.79 2.48
N ALA A 159 -17.42 3.63 2.04
CA ALA A 159 -16.01 3.28 2.12
C ALA A 159 -15.14 4.24 1.29
N LEU A 160 -15.61 4.63 0.10
CA LEU A 160 -14.93 5.56 -0.78
C LEU A 160 -14.85 6.96 -0.16
N ARG A 161 -15.97 7.47 0.38
CA ARG A 161 -15.99 8.77 1.08
C ARG A 161 -15.01 8.79 2.25
N ARG A 162 -15.05 7.77 3.11
CA ARG A 162 -14.14 7.65 4.26
C ARG A 162 -12.68 7.56 3.82
N THR A 163 -12.38 6.78 2.79
CA THR A 163 -11.02 6.66 2.25
C THR A 163 -10.48 8.01 1.79
N GLY A 164 -11.29 8.82 1.10
CA GLY A 164 -10.89 10.17 0.69
C GLY A 164 -10.62 11.10 1.89
N GLU A 165 -11.54 11.17 2.84
CA GLU A 165 -11.41 11.98 4.06
C GLU A 165 -10.19 11.55 4.90
N TRP A 166 -9.95 10.25 5.03
CA TRP A 166 -8.82 9.68 5.76
C TRP A 166 -7.49 9.92 5.05
N ALA A 167 -7.45 9.82 3.73
CA ALA A 167 -6.27 10.13 2.94
C ALA A 167 -5.86 11.60 3.13
N GLN A 168 -6.81 12.54 3.10
CA GLN A 168 -6.53 13.95 3.36
C GLN A 168 -5.92 14.16 4.76
N ARG A 169 -6.54 13.60 5.79
CA ARG A 169 -6.05 13.69 7.19
C ARG A 169 -4.65 13.09 7.32
N ALA A 170 -4.40 11.92 6.73
CA ALA A 170 -3.09 11.28 6.76
C ALA A 170 -2.02 12.15 6.09
N ARG A 171 -2.33 12.77 4.94
CA ARG A 171 -1.43 13.68 4.25
C ARG A 171 -1.10 14.92 5.09
N GLU A 172 -2.10 15.53 5.72
CA GLU A 172 -1.93 16.71 6.57
C GLU A 172 -1.11 16.39 7.83
N HIS A 173 -1.22 15.17 8.36
CA HIS A 173 -0.52 14.73 9.57
C HIS A 173 0.93 14.26 9.31
N HIS A 174 1.24 13.77 8.11
CA HIS A 174 2.56 13.24 7.80
C HIS A 174 3.66 14.31 7.82
N SER A 175 4.66 14.11 8.68
CA SER A 175 5.67 15.14 8.99
C SER A 175 7.10 14.78 8.57
N ARG A 176 7.42 13.49 8.41
CA ARG A 176 8.78 13.07 8.06
C ARG A 176 9.18 13.50 6.65
N VAL A 177 10.44 13.92 6.50
CA VAL A 177 11.00 14.46 5.23
C VAL A 177 11.81 13.44 4.46
N ASP A 178 12.03 12.28 5.06
CA ASP A 178 12.79 11.15 4.52
C ASP A 178 11.92 9.93 4.19
N GLN A 179 10.59 10.09 4.28
CA GLN A 179 9.61 9.07 3.92
C GLN A 179 8.60 9.63 2.92
N SER A 180 8.18 8.79 2.00
CA SER A 180 7.13 9.06 1.02
C SER A 180 5.79 8.53 1.49
N LEU A 181 4.70 9.19 1.11
CA LEU A 181 3.33 8.77 1.44
C LEU A 181 2.50 8.54 0.18
N PHE A 182 1.89 7.36 0.09
CA PHE A 182 1.06 6.96 -1.04
C PHE A 182 -0.41 6.96 -0.66
N GLY A 183 -1.24 7.58 -1.51
CA GLY A 183 -2.69 7.49 -1.43
C GLY A 183 -3.20 6.12 -1.92
N ILE A 184 -4.42 5.74 -1.57
CA ILE A 184 -5.04 4.49 -2.03
C ILE A 184 -6.34 4.79 -2.78
N VAL A 185 -6.43 4.29 -4.01
CA VAL A 185 -7.64 4.29 -4.82
C VAL A 185 -8.51 3.08 -4.46
N GLN A 186 -9.76 3.35 -4.11
CA GLN A 186 -10.81 2.36 -3.83
C GLN A 186 -11.93 2.45 -4.89
N GLY A 187 -13.06 1.76 -4.69
CA GLY A 187 -14.22 1.82 -5.61
C GLY A 187 -14.74 0.45 -6.09
N GLY A 188 -14.20 -0.65 -5.55
CA GLY A 188 -14.62 -2.00 -5.90
C GLY A 188 -14.44 -2.31 -7.40
N ILE A 189 -15.45 -2.91 -8.02
CA ILE A 189 -15.45 -3.29 -9.44
C ILE A 189 -16.12 -2.26 -10.37
N SER A 190 -16.57 -1.10 -9.86
CA SER A 190 -17.18 -0.06 -10.70
C SER A 190 -16.08 0.82 -11.34
N PRO A 191 -16.00 0.88 -12.68
CA PRO A 191 -15.09 1.80 -13.36
C PRO A 191 -15.35 3.28 -13.00
N GLU A 192 -16.61 3.66 -12.84
CA GLU A 192 -17.02 5.04 -12.52
C GLU A 192 -16.54 5.46 -11.12
N LEU A 193 -16.73 4.58 -10.12
CA LEU A 193 -16.25 4.83 -8.77
C LEU A 193 -14.71 4.84 -8.71
N ARG A 194 -14.05 4.00 -9.52
CA ARG A 194 -12.59 3.96 -9.64
C ARG A 194 -12.03 5.24 -10.26
N GLU A 195 -12.65 5.76 -11.31
CA GLU A 195 -12.30 7.05 -11.90
C GLU A 195 -12.46 8.19 -10.88
N MET A 196 -13.61 8.26 -10.20
CA MET A 196 -13.87 9.27 -9.18
C MET A 196 -12.85 9.20 -8.03
N SER A 197 -12.55 8.00 -7.54
CA SER A 197 -11.55 7.77 -6.49
C SER A 197 -10.15 8.18 -6.95
N ALA A 198 -9.75 7.84 -8.17
CA ALA A 198 -8.45 8.16 -8.72
C ALA A 198 -8.26 9.67 -8.88
N LEU A 199 -9.25 10.37 -9.44
CA LEU A 199 -9.22 11.82 -9.60
C LEU A 199 -9.15 12.54 -8.25
N HIS A 200 -9.95 12.11 -7.27
CA HIS A 200 -9.92 12.67 -5.92
C HIS A 200 -8.56 12.47 -5.25
N THR A 201 -8.05 11.24 -5.26
CA THR A 201 -6.76 10.89 -4.64
C THR A 201 -5.60 11.61 -5.34
N ALA A 202 -5.64 11.73 -6.68
CA ALA A 202 -4.65 12.49 -7.44
C ALA A 202 -4.65 13.98 -7.06
N GLY A 203 -5.83 14.57 -6.84
CA GLY A 203 -5.98 15.96 -6.40
C GLY A 203 -5.39 16.24 -5.02
N LEU A 204 -5.15 15.20 -4.22
CA LEU A 204 -4.43 15.31 -2.95
C LEU A 204 -2.90 15.30 -3.12
N ASP A 205 -2.34 15.12 -4.32
CA ASP A 205 -0.89 15.24 -4.60
C ASP A 205 0.00 14.44 -3.62
N PHE A 206 -0.15 13.11 -3.69
CA PHE A 206 0.69 12.12 -3.01
C PHE A 206 1.96 11.80 -3.81
N ASP A 207 2.92 11.14 -3.15
CA ASP A 207 4.20 10.75 -3.75
C ASP A 207 4.07 9.53 -4.68
N GLY A 208 2.95 8.82 -4.59
CA GLY A 208 2.57 7.68 -5.41
C GLY A 208 1.17 7.21 -5.06
N TYR A 209 0.68 6.22 -5.80
CA TYR A 209 -0.73 5.82 -5.74
C TYR A 209 -0.89 4.30 -5.69
N GLY A 210 -1.38 3.81 -4.56
CA GLY A 210 -1.88 2.47 -4.38
C GLY A 210 -3.25 2.27 -5.04
N ILE A 211 -3.50 1.07 -5.53
CA ILE A 211 -4.79 0.60 -6.02
C ILE A 211 -5.18 -0.59 -5.15
N GLY A 212 -6.11 -0.36 -4.23
CA GLY A 212 -6.57 -1.32 -3.24
C GLY A 212 -7.96 -1.88 -3.56
N GLY A 213 -8.39 -2.89 -2.81
CA GLY A 213 -9.73 -3.46 -2.92
C GLY A 213 -10.01 -4.18 -4.25
N LEU A 214 -8.96 -4.76 -4.85
CA LEU A 214 -9.02 -5.73 -5.94
C LEU A 214 -8.29 -7.00 -5.49
N SER A 215 -8.52 -8.12 -6.19
CA SER A 215 -8.14 -9.47 -5.80
C SER A 215 -8.72 -9.91 -4.44
N VAL A 216 -9.95 -9.46 -4.13
CA VAL A 216 -10.62 -9.71 -2.83
C VAL A 216 -11.91 -10.54 -2.97
N GLY A 217 -12.19 -11.06 -4.14
CA GLY A 217 -13.29 -12.00 -4.39
C GLY A 217 -13.96 -11.85 -5.76
N GLU A 218 -13.64 -10.80 -6.49
CA GLU A 218 -14.15 -10.55 -7.84
C GLU A 218 -13.50 -11.46 -8.90
N THR A 219 -14.15 -11.55 -10.05
CA THR A 219 -13.60 -12.23 -11.23
C THR A 219 -12.61 -11.33 -11.97
N ARG A 220 -11.73 -11.96 -12.77
CA ARG A 220 -10.78 -11.24 -13.62
C ARG A 220 -11.48 -10.29 -14.60
N GLU A 221 -12.64 -10.70 -15.15
CA GLU A 221 -13.44 -9.89 -16.08
C GLU A 221 -13.99 -8.62 -15.42
N GLU A 222 -14.24 -8.65 -14.12
CA GLU A 222 -14.67 -7.50 -13.33
C GLU A 222 -13.48 -6.63 -12.88
N MET A 223 -12.36 -7.26 -12.50
CA MET A 223 -11.15 -6.57 -12.02
C MET A 223 -10.52 -5.69 -13.11
N ILE A 224 -10.42 -6.20 -14.34
CA ILE A 224 -9.65 -5.55 -15.42
C ILE A 224 -10.22 -4.17 -15.82
N PRO A 225 -11.53 -4.00 -16.08
CA PRO A 225 -12.12 -2.69 -16.35
C PRO A 225 -11.94 -1.70 -15.18
N ALA A 226 -12.12 -2.17 -13.94
CA ALA A 226 -11.97 -1.36 -12.73
C ALA A 226 -10.53 -0.86 -12.56
N LEU A 227 -9.55 -1.74 -12.78
CA LEU A 227 -8.13 -1.40 -12.75
C LEU A 227 -7.76 -0.42 -13.88
N ALA A 228 -8.24 -0.68 -15.10
CA ALA A 228 -7.97 0.18 -16.25
C ALA A 228 -8.54 1.60 -16.09
N ALA A 229 -9.67 1.74 -15.40
CA ALA A 229 -10.24 3.03 -15.02
C ALA A 229 -9.36 3.73 -13.98
N ALA A 230 -8.99 3.04 -12.89
CA ALA A 230 -8.13 3.63 -11.87
C ALA A 230 -6.80 4.14 -12.44
N THR A 231 -6.09 3.34 -13.23
CA THR A 231 -4.76 3.72 -13.74
C THR A 231 -4.80 4.83 -14.78
N ALA A 232 -5.91 5.00 -15.50
CA ALA A 232 -6.05 6.02 -16.55
C ALA A 232 -6.07 7.46 -16.01
N HIS A 233 -6.47 7.65 -14.75
CA HIS A 233 -6.65 8.97 -14.15
C HIS A 233 -5.59 9.33 -13.10
N LEU A 234 -4.60 8.45 -12.91
CA LEU A 234 -3.47 8.70 -12.00
C LEU A 234 -2.31 9.39 -12.75
N PRO A 235 -1.60 10.34 -12.10
CA PRO A 235 -0.45 11.02 -12.69
C PRO A 235 0.59 10.04 -13.28
N GLU A 236 1.07 10.33 -14.48
CA GLU A 236 2.03 9.46 -15.18
C GLU A 236 3.44 9.53 -14.58
N ASN A 237 3.79 10.68 -14.00
CA ASN A 237 5.08 10.96 -13.36
C ASN A 237 5.13 10.49 -11.90
N ARG A 238 4.22 9.61 -11.49
CA ARG A 238 4.17 9.00 -10.17
C ARG A 238 4.01 7.47 -10.30
N PRO A 239 4.58 6.71 -9.35
CA PRO A 239 4.47 5.26 -9.39
C PRO A 239 3.06 4.80 -8.99
N ARG A 240 2.62 3.71 -9.61
CA ARG A 240 1.30 3.07 -9.40
C ARG A 240 1.52 1.68 -8.81
N TYR A 241 1.02 1.47 -7.60
CA TYR A 241 1.20 0.27 -6.80
C TYR A 241 -0.10 -0.52 -6.74
N LEU A 242 -0.13 -1.73 -7.30
CA LEU A 242 -1.28 -2.63 -7.18
C LEU A 242 -1.07 -3.55 -5.99
N MET A 243 -1.97 -3.44 -5.02
CA MET A 243 -1.85 -4.12 -3.74
C MET A 243 -2.42 -5.54 -3.83
N GLY A 244 -1.65 -6.54 -3.39
CA GLY A 244 -2.12 -7.92 -3.24
C GLY A 244 -2.19 -8.78 -4.51
N VAL A 245 -1.63 -8.32 -5.63
CA VAL A 245 -1.60 -9.06 -6.90
C VAL A 245 -0.30 -9.87 -7.02
N GLY A 246 -0.40 -11.19 -7.15
CA GLY A 246 0.77 -12.08 -7.16
C GLY A 246 0.83 -13.13 -8.24
N ASP A 247 -0.30 -13.53 -8.84
CA ASP A 247 -0.25 -14.54 -9.89
C ASP A 247 0.42 -13.96 -11.16
N PRO A 248 1.28 -14.72 -11.86
CA PRO A 248 2.04 -14.20 -12.99
C PRO A 248 1.19 -13.61 -14.13
N ALA A 249 -0.02 -14.15 -14.35
CA ALA A 249 -0.87 -13.68 -15.44
C ALA A 249 -1.46 -12.30 -15.11
N SER A 250 -1.92 -12.10 -13.87
CA SER A 250 -2.41 -10.80 -13.41
C SER A 250 -1.31 -9.76 -13.33
N LEU A 251 -0.07 -10.15 -12.97
CA LEU A 251 1.08 -9.23 -13.01
C LEU A 251 1.30 -8.69 -14.42
N VAL A 252 1.33 -9.55 -15.44
CA VAL A 252 1.52 -9.13 -16.84
C VAL A 252 0.39 -8.21 -17.32
N GLU A 253 -0.86 -8.53 -16.98
CA GLU A 253 -1.99 -7.68 -17.35
C GLU A 253 -1.96 -6.33 -16.64
N ALA A 254 -1.70 -6.32 -15.34
CA ALA A 254 -1.59 -5.10 -14.58
C ALA A 254 -0.47 -4.19 -15.10
N VAL A 255 0.69 -4.76 -15.46
CA VAL A 255 1.76 -4.02 -16.15
C VAL A 255 1.25 -3.46 -17.48
N SER A 256 0.50 -4.25 -18.26
CA SER A 256 -0.07 -3.76 -19.53
C SER A 256 -1.09 -2.63 -19.36
N LEU A 257 -1.68 -2.50 -18.15
CA LEU A 257 -2.57 -1.41 -17.73
C LEU A 257 -1.84 -0.26 -17.00
N GLY A 258 -0.52 -0.36 -16.85
CA GLY A 258 0.34 0.68 -16.31
C GLY A 258 0.65 0.58 -14.82
N GLY A 259 0.51 -0.59 -14.20
CA GLY A 259 1.01 -0.88 -12.86
C GLY A 259 2.55 -0.99 -12.81
N ASP A 260 3.16 -0.44 -11.77
CA ASP A 260 4.62 -0.39 -11.60
C ASP A 260 5.13 -1.23 -10.42
N GLN A 261 4.31 -1.40 -9.38
CA GLN A 261 4.69 -2.08 -8.16
C GLN A 261 3.62 -3.09 -7.77
N PHE A 262 4.05 -4.21 -7.22
CA PHE A 262 3.19 -5.34 -6.86
C PHE A 262 3.68 -5.97 -5.56
N ASP A 263 2.78 -6.56 -4.79
CA ASP A 263 3.10 -7.41 -3.66
C ASP A 263 2.09 -8.56 -3.59
N CYS A 264 2.52 -9.70 -3.05
CA CYS A 264 1.61 -10.77 -2.70
C CYS A 264 2.30 -11.76 -1.74
N VAL A 265 1.49 -12.41 -0.90
CA VAL A 265 1.93 -13.50 -0.03
C VAL A 265 1.93 -14.86 -0.73
N LEU A 266 1.41 -14.96 -1.97
CA LEU A 266 1.25 -16.25 -2.67
C LEU A 266 2.56 -17.05 -2.81
N GLN A 267 3.69 -16.34 -2.89
CA GLN A 267 5.02 -16.92 -3.09
C GLN A 267 5.70 -17.41 -1.79
N THR A 268 5.10 -17.21 -0.61
CA THR A 268 5.73 -17.42 0.72
C THR A 268 4.78 -17.98 1.78
#